data_AF-K0SXB0-F1
#
_entry.id   AF-K0SXB0-F1
#
_cell.length_a   1.000
_cell.length_b   1.000
_cell.length_c   1.000
_cell.angle_alpha   90.00
_cell.angle_beta   90.00
_cell.angle_gamma   90.00
#
_symmetry.space_group_name_H-M   'P 1'
#
loop_
_entity.id
_entity.type
_entity.pdbx_description
1 polymer ?
#
loop_
_entity_poly.entity_id
_entity_poly.type
_entity_poly.pdbx_seq_one_letter_code
_entity_poly.pdbx_strand_id
1 'polypeptide(L)'
;FGWNVAIYEYTIVTGAPGDESNSGSAHVFVQNGEQWTHQAKLLALDGAANDRFGWSVAIYEDDIVVSAWSDDDNGFGGGSAHVFVRSGEQWTHQAKLLAPDGAENDFFGESVAINKNTIVFGAPRDDDNGSDSGSAHVFVRSGEGWTHQAKLLAQDGATGDLFGYSVAIDGDSIVAGAYGDINNRDLSGSAHVFVRSGGEWVHQAKLLAPDGAPEDLFGESVAIYEDTIVIGADGDDDNGSTSGSAHVFVRNGEEWEHHAKLLAPDGAAEDNLGHSVALYKDTIVVGAWGDDDIGNLSGSAHLFVV
;
A
#
# COMPACT_ATOMS: atom_id res chain seq x y z
N PHE A 1 -0.10 -14.16 -10.57
CA PHE A 1 -1.53 -13.82 -10.51
C PHE A 1 -1.96 -13.83 -9.07
N GLY A 2 -2.78 -12.87 -8.62
CA GLY A 2 -3.19 -12.77 -7.20
C GLY A 2 -2.17 -12.07 -6.30
N TRP A 3 -1.17 -11.38 -6.86
CA TRP A 3 -0.07 -10.79 -6.08
C TRP A 3 -0.54 -9.63 -5.21
N ASN A 4 -1.36 -8.76 -5.78
CA ASN A 4 -2.06 -7.69 -5.10
C ASN A 4 -3.51 -7.67 -5.59
N VAL A 5 -4.43 -7.22 -4.74
CA VAL A 5 -5.86 -7.19 -5.05
C VAL A 5 -6.48 -5.90 -4.51
N ALA A 6 -7.34 -5.28 -5.33
CA ALA A 6 -8.14 -4.14 -4.93
C ALA A 6 -9.59 -4.34 -5.38
N ILE A 7 -10.53 -3.80 -4.61
CA ILE A 7 -11.96 -3.90 -4.89
C ILE A 7 -12.64 -2.55 -4.69
N TYR A 8 -13.52 -2.20 -5.62
CA TYR A 8 -14.46 -1.10 -5.45
C TYR A 8 -15.83 -1.58 -5.93
N GLU A 9 -16.79 -1.61 -5.00
CA GLU A 9 -18.13 -2.17 -5.21
C GLU A 9 -18.10 -3.54 -5.90
N TYR A 10 -18.51 -3.59 -7.17
CA TYR A 10 -18.67 -4.80 -7.98
C TYR A 10 -17.48 -5.07 -8.91
N THR A 11 -16.35 -4.39 -8.72
CA THR A 11 -15.16 -4.52 -9.57
C THR A 11 -13.95 -4.92 -8.73
N ILE A 12 -13.32 -6.04 -9.07
CA ILE A 12 -12.07 -6.52 -8.49
C ILE A 12 -10.96 -6.37 -9.53
N VAL A 13 -9.80 -5.92 -9.09
CA VAL A 13 -8.57 -5.88 -9.87
C VAL A 13 -7.54 -6.71 -9.16
N THR A 14 -6.79 -7.52 -9.90
CA THR A 14 -5.66 -8.26 -9.33
C THR A 14 -4.43 -8.24 -10.22
N GLY A 15 -3.28 -8.13 -9.57
CA GLY A 15 -1.96 -8.10 -10.18
C GLY A 15 -1.40 -9.48 -10.53
N ALA A 16 -0.67 -9.55 -11.65
CA ALA A 16 0.09 -10.71 -12.09
C ALA A 16 1.47 -10.27 -12.63
N PRO A 17 2.39 -9.82 -11.75
CA PRO A 17 3.66 -9.21 -12.16
C PRO A 17 4.66 -10.20 -12.77
N GLY A 18 4.40 -11.51 -12.69
CA GLY A 18 5.19 -12.56 -13.33
C GLY A 18 4.71 -12.94 -14.74
N ASP A 19 3.60 -12.39 -15.22
CA ASP A 19 3.09 -12.67 -16.56
C ASP A 19 4.01 -12.08 -17.65
N GLU A 20 3.93 -12.62 -18.87
CA GLU A 20 4.60 -12.07 -20.06
C GLU A 20 6.12 -11.85 -19.90
N SER A 21 6.85 -12.86 -19.38
CA SER A 21 8.29 -12.74 -19.08
C SER A 21 8.60 -11.64 -18.05
N ASN A 22 7.76 -11.53 -17.03
CA ASN A 22 7.81 -10.53 -15.97
C ASN A 22 7.56 -9.08 -16.44
N SER A 23 7.09 -8.84 -17.67
CA SER A 23 6.56 -7.50 -17.99
C SER A 23 5.26 -7.24 -17.23
N GLY A 24 4.52 -8.30 -16.89
CA GLY A 24 3.41 -8.28 -15.95
C GLY A 24 2.06 -7.96 -16.58
N SER A 25 0.99 -8.15 -15.81
CA SER A 25 -0.37 -7.81 -16.21
C SER A 25 -1.28 -7.55 -15.00
N ALA A 26 -2.44 -6.94 -15.23
CA ALA A 26 -3.50 -6.86 -14.23
C ALA A 26 -4.82 -7.38 -14.83
N HIS A 27 -5.64 -8.01 -14.00
CA HIS A 27 -6.88 -8.65 -14.43
C HIS A 27 -8.07 -8.02 -13.70
N VAL A 28 -9.09 -7.63 -14.47
CA VAL A 28 -10.32 -7.02 -13.97
C VAL A 28 -11.45 -8.03 -14.01
N PHE A 29 -12.13 -8.19 -12.87
CA PHE A 29 -13.33 -8.99 -12.73
C PHE A 29 -14.49 -8.10 -12.31
N VAL A 30 -15.65 -8.28 -12.94
CA VAL A 30 -16.86 -7.53 -12.62
C VAL A 30 -17.98 -8.50 -12.24
N GLN A 31 -18.70 -8.14 -11.19
CA GLN A 31 -19.88 -8.85 -10.74
C GLN A 31 -21.12 -8.37 -11.48
N ASN A 32 -21.89 -9.30 -12.03
CA ASN A 32 -23.21 -9.06 -12.59
C ASN A 32 -24.23 -10.01 -11.96
N GLY A 33 -25.03 -9.49 -11.02
CA GLY A 33 -25.86 -10.31 -10.14
C GLY A 33 -24.99 -11.17 -9.20
N GLU A 34 -25.15 -12.49 -9.26
CA GLU A 34 -24.39 -13.43 -8.42
C GLU A 34 -23.12 -13.97 -9.12
N GLN A 35 -22.84 -13.56 -10.35
CA GLN A 35 -21.73 -14.10 -11.16
C GLN A 35 -20.60 -13.10 -11.30
N TRP A 36 -19.38 -13.56 -11.11
CA TRP A 36 -18.16 -12.81 -11.44
C TRP A 36 -17.66 -13.21 -12.83
N THR A 37 -17.32 -12.24 -13.66
CA THR A 37 -16.76 -12.46 -15.00
C THR A 37 -15.45 -11.72 -15.17
N HIS A 38 -14.48 -12.37 -15.81
CA HIS A 38 -13.25 -11.70 -16.25
C HIS A 38 -13.60 -10.71 -17.37
N GLN A 39 -13.45 -9.42 -17.11
CA GLN A 39 -13.83 -8.34 -18.02
C GLN A 39 -12.65 -7.88 -18.88
N ALA A 40 -11.45 -7.77 -18.30
CA ALA A 40 -10.28 -7.27 -19.01
C ALA A 40 -8.95 -7.84 -18.48
N LYS A 41 -7.97 -7.96 -19.37
CA LYS A 41 -6.54 -8.06 -19.04
C LYS A 41 -5.90 -6.73 -19.44
N LEU A 42 -5.36 -6.01 -18.47
CA LEU A 42 -4.66 -4.74 -18.65
C LEU A 42 -3.16 -5.01 -18.78
N LEU A 43 -2.52 -4.28 -19.70
CA LEU A 43 -1.10 -4.35 -19.98
C LEU A 43 -0.56 -2.92 -20.10
N ALA A 44 0.69 -2.71 -19.68
CA ALA A 44 1.44 -1.52 -20.07
C ALA A 44 1.68 -1.54 -21.59
N LEU A 45 1.45 -0.42 -22.29
CA LEU A 45 1.61 -0.32 -23.74
C LEU A 45 3.09 -0.42 -24.18
N ASP A 46 3.97 -0.05 -23.28
CA ASP A 46 5.43 -0.01 -23.34
C ASP A 46 6.08 -1.10 -22.49
N GLY A 47 5.30 -2.02 -21.90
CA GLY A 47 5.80 -3.02 -20.96
C GLY A 47 6.96 -3.85 -21.52
N ALA A 48 8.12 -3.74 -20.89
CA ALA A 48 9.34 -4.47 -21.15
C ALA A 48 9.52 -5.61 -20.14
N ALA A 49 10.44 -6.53 -20.46
CA ALA A 49 10.67 -7.70 -19.62
C ALA A 49 11.25 -7.29 -18.27
N ASN A 50 10.62 -7.75 -17.19
CA ASN A 50 10.94 -7.47 -15.78
C ASN A 50 10.45 -6.13 -15.22
N ASP A 51 9.60 -5.39 -15.92
CA ASP A 51 8.97 -4.17 -15.37
C ASP A 51 8.03 -4.46 -14.19
N ARG A 52 7.53 -5.70 -14.08
CA ARG A 52 6.64 -6.18 -13.02
C ARG A 52 5.31 -5.42 -12.97
N PHE A 53 4.73 -5.05 -14.10
CA PHE A 53 3.39 -4.43 -14.15
C PHE A 53 2.35 -5.30 -13.44
N GLY A 54 1.51 -4.68 -12.62
CA GLY A 54 0.59 -5.43 -11.75
C GLY A 54 1.23 -5.83 -10.44
N TRP A 55 2.29 -5.14 -10.01
CA TRP A 55 2.83 -5.32 -8.66
C TRP A 55 1.83 -4.83 -7.62
N SER A 56 1.42 -3.57 -7.71
CA SER A 56 0.37 -3.02 -6.85
C SER A 56 -0.76 -2.47 -7.70
N VAL A 57 -1.99 -2.65 -7.22
CA VAL A 57 -3.20 -2.20 -7.90
C VAL A 57 -4.09 -1.43 -6.93
N ALA A 58 -4.76 -0.39 -7.44
CA ALA A 58 -5.78 0.33 -6.70
C ALA A 58 -6.94 0.68 -7.62
N ILE A 59 -8.15 0.77 -7.06
CA ILE A 59 -9.37 1.10 -7.81
C ILE A 59 -10.25 2.05 -7.01
N TYR A 60 -10.77 3.08 -7.69
CA TYR A 60 -11.83 3.93 -7.18
C TYR A 60 -12.79 4.25 -8.34
N GLU A 61 -14.05 3.87 -8.19
CA GLU A 61 -15.08 4.02 -9.24
C GLU A 61 -14.63 3.44 -10.59
N ASP A 62 -14.42 4.30 -11.59
CA ASP A 62 -14.06 3.95 -12.96
C ASP A 62 -12.56 4.09 -13.24
N ASP A 63 -11.73 4.30 -12.22
CA ASP A 63 -10.29 4.48 -12.34
C ASP A 63 -9.54 3.31 -11.69
N ILE A 64 -8.69 2.66 -12.49
CA ILE A 64 -7.74 1.65 -12.03
C ILE A 64 -6.34 2.20 -12.17
N VAL A 65 -5.53 2.03 -11.13
CA VAL A 65 -4.10 2.31 -11.16
C VAL A 65 -3.36 0.99 -11.02
N VAL A 66 -2.35 0.79 -11.86
CA VAL A 66 -1.49 -0.38 -11.83
C VAL A 66 -0.03 0.06 -11.88
N SER A 67 0.78 -0.39 -10.94
CA SER A 67 2.20 -0.04 -10.88
C SER A 67 3.11 -1.11 -11.50
N ALA A 68 4.29 -0.65 -11.90
CA ALA A 68 5.42 -1.41 -12.43
C ALA A 68 6.70 -0.87 -11.76
N TRP A 69 6.96 -1.28 -10.52
CA TRP A 69 8.05 -0.71 -9.69
C TRP A 69 9.46 -0.94 -10.25
N SER A 70 9.63 -1.95 -11.12
CA SER A 70 10.91 -2.28 -11.76
C SER A 70 11.08 -1.67 -13.15
N ASP A 71 10.10 -0.90 -13.64
CA ASP A 71 10.21 -0.17 -14.91
C ASP A 71 11.45 0.76 -14.90
N ASP A 72 12.19 0.76 -16.00
CA ASP A 72 13.48 1.44 -16.15
C ASP A 72 13.43 2.73 -16.99
N ASP A 73 12.24 3.17 -17.42
CA ASP A 73 12.04 4.38 -18.23
C ASP A 73 12.50 5.68 -17.55
N ASN A 74 12.60 5.69 -16.22
CA ASN A 74 13.08 6.82 -15.43
C ASN A 74 14.35 6.49 -14.62
N GLY A 75 15.18 5.56 -15.14
CA GLY A 75 16.32 4.97 -14.44
C GLY A 75 16.02 3.54 -14.02
N PHE A 76 17.02 2.67 -13.92
CA PHE A 76 16.82 1.24 -13.60
C PHE A 76 16.10 1.09 -12.25
N GLY A 77 14.90 0.49 -12.26
CA GLY A 77 14.06 0.42 -11.07
C GLY A 77 13.57 1.78 -10.57
N GLY A 78 13.49 2.80 -11.43
CA GLY A 78 12.89 4.09 -11.11
C GLY A 78 11.38 3.98 -10.96
N GLY A 79 10.77 2.95 -11.56
CA GLY A 79 9.38 2.58 -11.39
C GLY A 79 8.41 3.45 -12.18
N SER A 80 7.22 2.92 -12.44
CA SER A 80 6.14 3.64 -13.09
C SER A 80 4.76 3.19 -12.63
N ALA A 81 3.74 3.97 -12.98
CA ALA A 81 2.35 3.57 -12.80
C ALA A 81 1.49 3.97 -13.99
N HIS A 82 0.45 3.18 -14.24
CA HIS A 82 -0.46 3.38 -15.36
C HIS A 82 -1.89 3.51 -14.86
N VAL A 83 -2.59 4.52 -15.37
CA VAL A 83 -4.00 4.77 -15.07
C VAL A 83 -4.84 4.26 -16.22
N PHE A 84 -5.85 3.45 -15.92
CA PHE A 84 -6.86 2.98 -16.85
C PHE A 84 -8.22 3.51 -16.42
N VAL A 85 -9.01 3.98 -17.38
CA VAL A 85 -10.36 4.52 -17.14
C VAL A 85 -11.39 3.65 -17.84
N ARG A 86 -12.51 3.40 -17.16
CA ARG A 86 -13.65 2.67 -17.71
C ARG A 86 -14.62 3.59 -18.43
N SER A 87 -15.06 3.16 -19.62
CA SER A 87 -16.19 3.74 -20.35
C SER A 87 -17.09 2.62 -20.85
N GLY A 88 -18.24 2.44 -20.19
CA GLY A 88 -19.08 1.26 -20.38
C GLY A 88 -18.36 -0.01 -19.92
N GLU A 89 -18.16 -0.97 -20.82
CA GLU A 89 -17.45 -2.23 -20.55
C GLU A 89 -15.96 -2.20 -20.98
N GLN A 90 -15.47 -1.06 -21.45
CA GLN A 90 -14.11 -0.94 -21.99
C GLN A 90 -13.21 -0.19 -21.02
N TRP A 91 -12.02 -0.73 -20.78
CA TRP A 91 -10.94 -0.09 -20.04
C TRP A 91 -9.90 0.44 -21.03
N THR A 92 -9.54 1.71 -20.90
CA THR A 92 -8.56 2.37 -21.78
C THR A 92 -7.43 2.97 -20.96
N HIS A 93 -6.19 2.78 -21.43
CA HIS A 93 -5.02 3.45 -20.85
C HIS A 93 -5.17 4.96 -21.02
N GLN A 94 -5.13 5.70 -19.91
CA GLN A 94 -5.27 7.16 -19.87
C GLN A 94 -3.92 7.85 -19.70
N ALA A 95 -3.08 7.35 -18.79
CA ALA A 95 -1.83 7.99 -18.44
C ALA A 95 -0.77 6.99 -17.97
N LYS A 96 0.50 7.32 -18.24
CA LYS A 96 1.67 6.78 -17.53
C LYS A 96 2.18 7.88 -16.59
N LEU A 97 2.43 7.53 -15.34
CA LEU A 97 2.88 8.40 -14.28
C LEU A 97 4.27 7.96 -13.84
N LEU A 98 5.17 8.93 -13.71
CA LEU A 98 6.55 8.78 -13.26
C LEU A 98 6.79 9.79 -12.14
N ALA A 99 7.60 9.44 -11.15
CA ALA A 99 8.12 10.41 -10.19
C ALA A 99 8.95 11.48 -10.96
N PRO A 100 8.67 12.79 -10.80
CA PRO A 100 9.40 13.84 -11.52
C PRO A 100 10.92 13.86 -11.25
N ASP A 101 11.31 13.33 -10.10
CA ASP A 101 12.64 13.23 -9.53
C ASP A 101 13.10 11.77 -9.38
N GLY A 102 12.37 10.80 -9.96
CA GLY A 102 12.72 9.40 -9.81
C GLY A 102 14.14 9.09 -10.27
N ALA A 103 14.81 8.28 -9.46
CA ALA A 103 16.19 7.85 -9.62
C ALA A 103 16.29 6.31 -9.64
N GLU A 104 17.52 5.83 -9.81
CA GLU A 104 17.80 4.40 -9.88
C GLU A 104 17.45 3.70 -8.56
N ASN A 105 16.64 2.65 -8.65
CA ASN A 105 16.16 1.82 -7.55
C ASN A 105 15.22 2.48 -6.53
N ASP A 106 14.65 3.66 -6.78
CA ASP A 106 13.66 4.28 -5.87
C ASP A 106 12.38 3.45 -5.73
N PHE A 107 12.10 2.59 -6.73
CA PHE A 107 10.94 1.70 -6.79
C PHE A 107 9.61 2.43 -6.69
N PHE A 108 9.45 3.54 -7.41
CA PHE A 108 8.18 4.26 -7.48
C PHE A 108 7.03 3.33 -7.89
N GLY A 109 5.95 3.39 -7.10
CA GLY A 109 4.80 2.53 -7.29
C GLY A 109 4.95 1.15 -6.65
N GLU A 110 5.92 0.95 -5.75
CA GLU A 110 5.95 -0.24 -4.89
C GLU A 110 4.58 -0.43 -4.23
N SER A 111 4.04 0.62 -3.60
CA SER A 111 2.67 0.65 -3.10
C SER A 111 1.85 1.74 -3.81
N VAL A 112 0.53 1.55 -3.89
CA VAL A 112 -0.39 2.51 -4.50
C VAL A 112 -1.74 2.53 -3.80
N ALA A 113 -2.30 3.72 -3.61
CA ALA A 113 -3.66 3.92 -3.16
C ALA A 113 -4.35 5.05 -3.94
N ILE A 114 -5.67 4.95 -4.14
CA ILE A 114 -6.48 5.95 -4.86
C ILE A 114 -7.76 6.25 -4.08
N ASN A 115 -8.07 7.54 -3.94
CA ASN A 115 -9.37 8.02 -3.47
C ASN A 115 -9.80 9.20 -4.34
N LYS A 116 -10.92 9.07 -5.04
CA LYS A 116 -11.45 10.10 -5.94
C LYS A 116 -10.39 10.56 -6.95
N ASN A 117 -9.97 11.82 -6.85
CA ASN A 117 -9.06 12.49 -7.76
C ASN A 117 -7.62 12.54 -7.25
N THR A 118 -7.25 11.67 -6.30
CA THR A 118 -5.92 11.66 -5.69
C THR A 118 -5.37 10.24 -5.67
N ILE A 119 -4.16 10.07 -6.20
CA ILE A 119 -3.40 8.83 -6.16
C ILE A 119 -2.14 9.09 -5.34
N VAL A 120 -1.77 8.13 -4.51
CA VAL A 120 -0.54 8.14 -3.72
C VAL A 120 0.28 6.92 -4.11
N PHE A 121 1.58 7.12 -4.34
CA PHE A 121 2.54 6.07 -4.64
C PHE A 121 3.64 6.04 -3.61
N GLY A 122 4.04 4.86 -3.17
CA GLY A 122 5.26 4.64 -2.42
C GLY A 122 6.51 4.57 -3.31
N ALA A 123 7.62 5.10 -2.81
CA ALA A 123 8.96 4.92 -3.38
C ALA A 123 9.92 4.66 -2.20
N PRO A 124 9.88 3.45 -1.60
CA PRO A 124 10.52 3.17 -0.31
C PRO A 124 12.05 3.25 -0.33
N ARG A 125 12.66 3.27 -1.51
CA ARG A 125 14.12 3.35 -1.66
C ARG A 125 14.64 4.71 -2.08
N ASP A 126 13.76 5.72 -2.09
CA ASP A 126 14.18 7.09 -2.33
C ASP A 126 15.20 7.57 -1.29
N ASP A 127 16.26 8.22 -1.77
CA ASP A 127 17.46 8.51 -0.98
C ASP A 127 17.52 9.96 -0.44
N ASP A 128 16.46 10.76 -0.61
CA ASP A 128 16.50 12.21 -0.37
C ASP A 128 16.83 12.60 1.08
N ASN A 129 16.39 11.81 2.05
CA ASN A 129 16.67 12.01 3.49
C ASN A 129 17.69 11.01 4.05
N GLY A 130 18.32 10.21 3.21
CA GLY A 130 19.26 9.15 3.57
C GLY A 130 19.05 7.91 2.71
N SER A 131 20.07 7.05 2.60
CA SER A 131 19.97 5.83 1.77
C SER A 131 18.77 4.97 2.17
N ASP A 132 17.91 4.62 1.23
CA ASP A 132 16.66 3.89 1.42
C ASP A 132 15.74 4.54 2.50
N SER A 133 15.74 5.87 2.60
CA SER A 133 14.88 6.60 3.56
C SER A 133 13.41 6.59 3.16
N GLY A 134 13.15 6.54 1.85
CA GLY A 134 11.84 6.40 1.27
C GLY A 134 11.05 7.70 1.13
N SER A 135 10.08 7.69 0.22
CA SER A 135 9.17 8.81 -0.03
C SER A 135 7.79 8.32 -0.49
N ALA A 136 6.80 9.23 -0.47
CA ALA A 136 5.49 9.00 -1.07
C ALA A 136 5.10 10.16 -1.99
N HIS A 137 4.59 9.86 -3.18
CA HIS A 137 4.29 10.85 -4.21
C HIS A 137 2.79 10.96 -4.44
N VAL A 138 2.27 12.19 -4.36
CA VAL A 138 0.85 12.48 -4.55
C VAL A 138 0.61 13.04 -5.93
N PHE A 139 -0.28 12.39 -6.69
CA PHE A 139 -0.78 12.86 -7.97
C PHE A 139 -2.24 13.24 -7.84
N VAL A 140 -2.62 14.35 -8.49
CA VAL A 140 -4.01 14.83 -8.52
C VAL A 140 -4.51 14.93 -9.94
N ARG A 141 -5.78 14.58 -10.15
CA ARG A 141 -6.44 14.73 -11.45
C ARG A 141 -6.65 16.21 -11.75
N SER A 142 -6.15 16.66 -12.90
CA SER A 142 -6.30 18.02 -13.42
C SER A 142 -6.80 17.97 -14.86
N GLY A 143 -8.11 18.15 -15.04
CA GLY A 143 -8.78 17.95 -16.34
C GLY A 143 -8.83 16.46 -16.70
N GLU A 144 -8.37 16.11 -17.90
CA GLU A 144 -8.27 14.71 -18.36
C GLU A 144 -6.94 14.03 -17.98
N GLY A 145 -6.02 14.78 -17.34
CA GLY A 145 -4.69 14.29 -16.97
C GLY A 145 -4.45 14.23 -15.47
N TRP A 146 -3.26 13.77 -15.11
CA TRP A 146 -2.78 13.70 -13.73
C TRP A 146 -1.51 14.54 -13.59
N THR A 147 -1.39 15.27 -12.48
CA THR A 147 -0.24 16.12 -12.19
C THR A 147 0.33 15.77 -10.83
N HIS A 148 1.67 15.67 -10.73
CA HIS A 148 2.35 15.56 -9.44
C HIS A 148 2.06 16.81 -8.60
N GLN A 149 1.52 16.60 -7.40
CA GLN A 149 1.15 17.66 -6.47
C GLN A 149 2.20 17.83 -5.37
N ALA A 150 2.66 16.72 -4.79
CA ALA A 150 3.53 16.74 -3.63
C ALA A 150 4.41 15.48 -3.57
N LYS A 151 5.61 15.65 -3.01
CA LYS A 151 6.42 14.56 -2.45
C LYS A 151 6.34 14.67 -0.93
N LEU A 152 5.99 13.58 -0.28
CA LEU A 152 5.87 13.45 1.16
C LEU A 152 7.10 12.70 1.66
N LEU A 153 7.71 13.23 2.71
CA LEU A 153 8.88 12.64 3.36
C LEU A 153 8.60 12.55 4.86
N ALA A 154 9.12 11.52 5.52
CA ALA A 154 9.23 11.51 6.97
C ALA A 154 10.14 12.66 7.42
N GLN A 155 9.69 13.48 8.38
CA GLN A 155 10.48 14.63 8.88
C GLN A 155 11.78 14.18 9.56
N ASP A 156 11.75 13.00 10.17
CA ASP A 156 12.86 12.30 10.81
C ASP A 156 13.36 11.13 9.98
N GLY A 157 13.07 11.11 8.66
CA GLY A 157 13.51 10.06 7.75
C GLY A 157 15.02 9.87 7.80
N ALA A 158 15.43 8.61 7.97
CA ALA A 158 16.81 8.18 8.12
C ALA A 158 17.09 6.97 7.21
N THR A 159 18.36 6.55 7.20
CA THR A 159 18.79 5.43 6.36
C THR A 159 18.07 4.14 6.71
N GLY A 160 17.43 3.53 5.71
CA GLY A 160 16.74 2.24 5.84
C GLY A 160 15.36 2.31 6.47
N ASP A 161 14.78 3.50 6.67
CA ASP A 161 13.43 3.64 7.22
C ASP A 161 12.35 3.08 6.27
N LEU A 162 12.62 3.07 4.96
CA LEU A 162 11.73 2.55 3.92
C LEU A 162 10.34 3.21 3.93
N PHE A 163 10.28 4.52 4.17
CA PHE A 163 9.03 5.27 4.17
C PHE A 163 8.30 5.16 2.82
N GLY A 164 6.98 4.92 2.89
CA GLY A 164 6.17 4.70 1.70
C GLY A 164 6.18 3.25 1.23
N TYR A 165 6.74 2.31 2.00
CA TYR A 165 6.60 0.89 1.72
C TYR A 165 5.13 0.48 1.63
N SER A 166 4.28 0.98 2.52
CA SER A 166 2.83 0.90 2.35
C SER A 166 2.22 2.29 2.36
N VAL A 167 1.16 2.47 1.57
CA VAL A 167 0.40 3.73 1.53
C VAL A 167 -1.10 3.47 1.51
N ALA A 168 -1.85 4.34 2.17
CA ALA A 168 -3.31 4.36 2.12
C ALA A 168 -3.83 5.80 2.08
N ILE A 169 -5.00 6.02 1.47
CA ILE A 169 -5.64 7.34 1.38
C ILE A 169 -7.15 7.22 1.55
N ASP A 170 -7.71 8.08 2.39
CA ASP A 170 -9.15 8.35 2.41
C ASP A 170 -9.41 9.85 2.60
N GLY A 171 -10.20 10.42 1.68
CA GLY A 171 -10.47 11.85 1.63
C GLY A 171 -9.20 12.70 1.65
N ASP A 172 -9.03 13.46 2.73
CA ASP A 172 -7.91 14.40 2.94
C ASP A 172 -6.85 13.84 3.90
N SER A 173 -6.79 12.52 4.11
CA SER A 173 -5.78 11.86 4.96
C SER A 173 -5.01 10.80 4.19
N ILE A 174 -3.68 10.85 4.27
CA ILE A 174 -2.74 9.86 3.72
C ILE A 174 -2.00 9.23 4.89
N VAL A 175 -1.80 7.92 4.84
CA VAL A 175 -0.93 7.17 5.74
C VAL A 175 0.18 6.53 4.93
N ALA A 176 1.42 6.63 5.40
CA ALA A 176 2.57 5.97 4.80
C ALA A 176 3.33 5.19 5.88
N GLY A 177 3.57 3.90 5.65
CA GLY A 177 4.35 3.02 6.52
C GLY A 177 5.85 3.13 6.27
N ALA A 178 6.63 2.95 7.32
CA ALA A 178 8.09 2.97 7.35
C ALA A 178 8.57 1.84 8.28
N TYR A 179 8.40 0.59 7.83
CA TYR A 179 8.64 -0.58 8.68
C TYR A 179 10.11 -0.76 9.06
N GLY A 180 11.03 -0.16 8.31
CA GLY A 180 12.47 -0.18 8.58
C GLY A 180 12.94 0.89 9.58
N ASP A 181 12.04 1.74 10.08
CA ASP A 181 12.41 2.81 11.01
C ASP A 181 12.99 2.26 12.33
N ILE A 182 14.24 2.61 12.58
CA ILE A 182 15.01 2.17 13.75
C ILE A 182 15.03 3.19 14.89
N ASN A 183 14.55 4.41 14.66
CA ASN A 183 14.73 5.53 15.58
C ASN A 183 13.90 5.42 16.87
N ASN A 184 12.94 4.48 16.91
CA ASN A 184 12.10 4.21 18.07
C ASN A 184 12.32 2.81 18.70
N ARG A 185 13.54 2.25 18.54
CA ARG A 185 14.03 0.89 18.87
C ARG A 185 14.26 0.11 17.57
N ASP A 186 15.41 -0.57 17.49
CA ASP A 186 15.96 -1.22 16.28
C ASP A 186 14.88 -1.95 15.45
N LEU A 187 14.41 -1.38 14.34
CA LEU A 187 13.41 -1.95 13.42
C LEU A 187 12.02 -2.20 14.05
N SER A 188 11.63 -1.39 15.04
CA SER A 188 10.26 -1.41 15.55
C SER A 188 9.25 -0.83 14.55
N GLY A 189 9.71 -0.01 13.59
CA GLY A 189 8.89 0.56 12.53
C GLY A 189 8.02 1.74 12.96
N SER A 190 7.44 2.44 11.98
CA SER A 190 6.51 3.54 12.21
C SER A 190 5.52 3.73 11.06
N ALA A 191 4.47 4.52 11.30
CA ALA A 191 3.58 5.01 10.24
C ALA A 191 3.34 6.51 10.39
N HIS A 192 3.23 7.21 9.28
CA HIS A 192 3.14 8.67 9.25
C HIS A 192 1.83 9.11 8.61
N VAL A 193 1.12 10.02 9.27
CA VAL A 193 -0.13 10.57 8.79
C VAL A 193 0.09 11.96 8.24
N PHE A 194 -0.39 12.20 7.02
CA PHE A 194 -0.41 13.50 6.37
C PHE A 194 -1.87 13.91 6.13
N VAL A 195 -2.18 15.19 6.35
CA VAL A 195 -3.51 15.74 6.09
C VAL A 195 -3.46 16.89 5.12
N ARG A 196 -4.50 17.02 4.31
CA ARG A 196 -4.62 18.14 3.39
C ARG A 196 -5.12 19.38 4.12
N SER A 197 -4.32 20.44 4.14
CA SER A 197 -4.68 21.73 4.73
C SER A 197 -4.27 22.87 3.80
N GLY A 198 -5.23 23.75 3.46
CA GLY A 198 -4.96 24.88 2.56
C GLY A 198 -4.56 24.49 1.12
N GLY A 199 -4.82 23.26 0.70
CA GLY A 199 -4.42 22.72 -0.61
C GLY A 199 -3.07 21.99 -0.61
N GLU A 200 -2.32 22.06 0.49
CA GLU A 200 -1.04 21.38 0.70
C GLU A 200 -1.22 20.16 1.62
N TRP A 201 -0.29 19.21 1.55
CA TRP A 201 -0.23 18.08 2.48
C TRP A 201 0.74 18.40 3.60
N VAL A 202 0.28 18.29 4.84
CA VAL A 202 1.09 18.57 6.04
C VAL A 202 1.22 17.31 6.89
N HIS A 203 2.41 17.08 7.44
CA HIS A 203 2.62 15.99 8.40
C HIS A 203 1.82 16.29 9.67
N GLN A 204 0.93 15.36 10.04
CA GLN A 204 0.04 15.48 11.21
C GLN A 204 0.61 14.69 12.40
N ALA A 205 1.01 13.44 12.17
CA ALA A 205 1.39 12.53 13.25
C ALA A 205 2.39 11.47 12.78
N LYS A 206 3.23 11.02 13.70
CA LYS A 206 3.97 9.76 13.62
C LYS A 206 3.34 8.79 14.62
N LEU A 207 2.90 7.65 14.14
CA LEU A 207 2.25 6.58 14.90
C LEU A 207 3.28 5.49 15.17
N LEU A 208 3.25 4.99 16.41
CA LEU A 208 4.18 3.99 16.93
C LEU A 208 3.37 2.96 17.72
N ALA A 209 3.72 1.68 17.60
CA ALA A 209 3.19 0.65 18.49
C ALA A 209 3.56 0.99 19.96
N PRO A 210 2.61 1.07 20.91
CA PRO A 210 2.93 1.37 22.31
C PRO A 210 3.86 0.36 22.98
N ASP A 211 3.83 -0.87 22.50
CA ASP A 211 4.60 -2.04 22.90
C ASP A 211 5.69 -2.41 21.88
N GLY A 212 5.96 -1.56 20.89
CA GLY A 212 6.90 -1.85 19.81
C GLY A 212 8.27 -2.33 20.31
N ALA A 213 8.66 -3.50 19.82
CA ALA A 213 9.91 -4.18 20.07
C ALA A 213 10.76 -4.24 18.79
N PRO A 214 12.06 -4.58 18.91
CA PRO A 214 12.90 -4.73 17.74
C PRO A 214 12.37 -5.79 16.77
N GLU A 215 12.43 -5.50 15.48
CA GLU A 215 11.99 -6.39 14.40
C GLU A 215 10.48 -6.68 14.36
N ASP A 216 9.62 -5.89 15.02
CA ASP A 216 8.16 -6.01 14.90
C ASP A 216 7.64 -5.57 13.52
N LEU A 217 8.42 -4.72 12.81
CA LEU A 217 8.12 -4.22 11.46
C LEU A 217 6.79 -3.44 11.36
N PHE A 218 6.45 -2.66 12.39
CA PHE A 218 5.24 -1.84 12.37
C PHE A 218 5.23 -0.86 11.19
N GLY A 219 4.15 -0.83 10.43
CA GLY A 219 4.08 -0.04 9.19
C GLY A 219 4.39 -0.85 7.93
N GLU A 220 4.51 -2.17 8.05
CA GLU A 220 4.56 -3.08 6.89
C GLU A 220 3.35 -2.82 5.99
N SER A 221 2.13 -2.84 6.55
CA SER A 221 0.90 -2.54 5.82
C SER A 221 0.07 -1.50 6.56
N VAL A 222 -0.66 -0.68 5.80
CA VAL A 222 -1.52 0.36 6.35
C VAL A 222 -2.86 0.40 5.62
N ALA A 223 -3.94 0.68 6.36
CA ALA A 223 -5.25 0.97 5.83
C ALA A 223 -5.89 2.14 6.59
N ILE A 224 -6.70 2.94 5.91
CA ILE A 224 -7.44 4.05 6.51
C ILE A 224 -8.87 4.07 5.98
N TYR A 225 -9.82 4.33 6.87
CA TYR A 225 -11.20 4.64 6.54
C TYR A 225 -11.73 5.67 7.53
N GLU A 226 -12.10 6.84 7.02
CA GLU A 226 -12.51 7.99 7.83
C GLU A 226 -11.48 8.31 8.93
N ASP A 227 -11.85 8.10 10.19
CA ASP A 227 -11.07 8.43 11.38
C ASP A 227 -10.42 7.20 12.03
N THR A 228 -10.31 6.08 11.30
CA THR A 228 -9.68 4.84 11.78
C THR A 228 -8.53 4.45 10.87
N ILE A 229 -7.37 4.17 11.47
CA ILE A 229 -6.17 3.64 10.81
C ILE A 229 -5.88 2.26 11.39
N VAL A 230 -5.52 1.32 10.52
CA VAL A 230 -4.99 0.00 10.90
C VAL A 230 -3.58 -0.13 10.34
N ILE A 231 -2.65 -0.62 11.16
CA ILE A 231 -1.24 -0.78 10.81
C ILE A 231 -0.80 -2.19 11.16
N GLY A 232 -0.23 -2.91 10.21
CA GLY A 232 0.35 -4.24 10.40
C GLY A 232 1.77 -4.20 10.97
N ALA A 233 2.11 -5.23 11.74
CA ALA A 233 3.43 -5.50 12.31
C ALA A 233 3.67 -7.01 12.25
N ASP A 234 4.05 -7.53 11.09
CA ASP A 234 4.11 -8.97 10.81
C ASP A 234 5.34 -9.68 11.41
N GLY A 235 6.27 -8.90 11.98
CA GLY A 235 7.41 -9.39 12.74
C GLY A 235 7.16 -9.57 14.24
N ASP A 236 6.04 -9.05 14.77
CA ASP A 236 5.69 -9.08 16.19
C ASP A 236 5.73 -10.49 16.79
N ASP A 237 6.40 -10.65 17.94
CA ASP A 237 6.68 -11.95 18.54
C ASP A 237 5.89 -12.31 19.82
N ASP A 238 4.84 -11.53 20.15
CA ASP A 238 4.09 -11.67 21.41
C ASP A 238 3.45 -13.06 21.61
N ASN A 239 3.02 -13.72 20.53
CA ASN A 239 2.41 -15.06 20.56
C ASN A 239 3.32 -16.16 19.98
N GLY A 240 4.59 -15.84 19.69
CA GLY A 240 5.55 -16.72 19.04
C GLY A 240 6.41 -15.94 18.05
N SER A 241 7.60 -16.45 17.74
CA SER A 241 8.52 -15.79 16.79
C SER A 241 7.78 -15.39 15.51
N THR A 242 7.73 -14.09 15.19
CA THR A 242 7.04 -13.54 14.00
C THR A 242 5.60 -14.03 13.85
N SER A 243 4.87 -14.14 14.97
CA SER A 243 3.43 -14.43 14.98
C SER A 243 2.61 -13.29 14.36
N GLY A 244 3.12 -12.07 14.46
CA GLY A 244 2.56 -10.88 13.87
C GLY A 244 1.39 -10.28 14.66
N SER A 245 1.13 -9.00 14.41
CA SER A 245 0.00 -8.27 14.99
C SER A 245 -0.50 -7.16 14.06
N ALA A 246 -1.63 -6.56 14.41
CA ALA A 246 -2.09 -5.30 13.81
C ALA A 246 -2.57 -4.33 14.88
N HIS A 247 -2.42 -3.03 14.65
CA HIS A 247 -2.74 -1.98 15.61
C HIS A 247 -3.77 -1.02 15.02
N VAL A 248 -4.74 -0.64 15.85
CA VAL A 248 -5.82 0.27 15.47
C VAL A 248 -5.58 1.62 16.15
N PHE A 249 -5.61 2.69 15.36
CA PHE A 249 -5.57 4.07 15.83
C PHE A 249 -6.86 4.77 15.43
N VAL A 250 -7.42 5.57 16.33
CA VAL A 250 -8.65 6.34 16.10
C VAL A 250 -8.35 7.83 16.30
N ARG A 251 -8.82 8.66 15.37
CA ARG A 251 -8.66 10.11 15.45
C ARG A 251 -9.59 10.70 16.51
N ASN A 252 -9.03 11.49 17.41
CA ASN A 252 -9.75 12.27 18.41
C ASN A 252 -9.37 13.75 18.26
N GLY A 253 -10.15 14.49 17.47
CA GLY A 253 -9.82 15.87 17.10
C GLY A 253 -8.65 15.92 16.13
N GLU A 254 -7.53 16.53 16.53
CA GLU A 254 -6.30 16.59 15.73
C GLU A 254 -5.29 15.49 16.07
N GLU A 255 -5.55 14.69 17.11
CA GLU A 255 -4.67 13.64 17.61
C GLU A 255 -5.14 12.25 17.16
N TRP A 256 -4.20 11.31 17.08
CA TRP A 256 -4.47 9.90 16.81
C TRP A 256 -4.10 9.08 18.05
N GLU A 257 -5.07 8.35 18.59
CA GLU A 257 -4.89 7.56 19.81
C GLU A 257 -4.85 6.07 19.46
N HIS A 258 -3.91 5.33 20.04
CA HIS A 258 -3.91 3.86 19.96
C HIS A 258 -5.16 3.32 20.67
N HIS A 259 -5.96 2.54 19.96
CA HIS A 259 -7.23 2.03 20.43
C HIS A 259 -7.17 0.54 20.76
N ALA A 260 -6.53 -0.26 19.91
CA ALA A 260 -6.45 -1.71 20.09
C ALA A 260 -5.20 -2.31 19.43
N LYS A 261 -4.74 -3.44 19.99
CA LYS A 261 -3.86 -4.40 19.33
C LYS A 261 -4.68 -5.62 18.97
N LEU A 262 -4.55 -6.10 17.74
CA LEU A 262 -5.25 -7.23 17.15
C LEU A 262 -4.26 -8.38 17.01
N LEU A 263 -4.64 -9.53 17.55
CA LEU A 263 -3.88 -10.76 17.53
C LEU A 263 -4.78 -11.88 17.01
N ALA A 264 -4.20 -12.84 16.31
CA ALA A 264 -4.85 -14.09 15.98
C ALA A 264 -5.03 -14.92 17.27
N PRO A 265 -6.24 -15.41 17.61
CA PRO A 265 -6.44 -16.25 18.80
C PRO A 265 -5.64 -17.57 18.80
N ASP A 266 -5.32 -18.02 17.60
CA ASP A 266 -4.52 -19.18 17.21
C ASP A 266 -3.08 -18.82 16.81
N GLY A 267 -2.69 -17.55 16.91
CA GLY A 267 -1.39 -17.06 16.47
C GLY A 267 -0.22 -17.89 17.03
N ALA A 268 0.60 -18.37 16.11
CA ALA A 268 1.76 -19.21 16.33
C ALA A 268 3.01 -18.59 15.67
N ALA A 269 4.17 -19.24 15.86
CA ALA A 269 5.40 -18.78 15.25
C ALA A 269 5.34 -18.89 13.72
N GLU A 270 5.85 -17.88 13.02
CA GLU A 270 5.89 -17.79 11.55
C GLU A 270 4.52 -17.61 10.86
N ASP A 271 3.45 -17.25 11.59
CA ASP A 271 2.14 -16.97 10.97
C ASP A 271 2.13 -15.62 10.22
N ASN A 272 2.93 -14.66 10.68
CA ASN A 272 3.08 -13.33 10.09
C ASN A 272 1.75 -12.57 9.92
N LEU A 273 0.91 -12.56 10.97
CA LEU A 273 -0.30 -11.73 10.99
C LEU A 273 0.07 -10.25 10.84
N GLY A 274 -0.66 -9.52 9.99
CA GLY A 274 -0.38 -8.09 9.78
C GLY A 274 0.43 -7.82 8.52
N HIS A 275 0.78 -8.84 7.75
CA HIS A 275 1.43 -8.67 6.45
C HIS A 275 0.50 -8.01 5.40
N SER A 276 -0.81 -8.01 5.65
CA SER A 276 -1.73 -7.20 4.87
C SER A 276 -2.91 -6.82 5.74
N VAL A 277 -3.36 -5.56 5.60
CA VAL A 277 -4.52 -5.05 6.29
C VAL A 277 -5.49 -4.40 5.30
N ALA A 278 -6.78 -4.61 5.52
CA ALA A 278 -7.85 -3.91 4.81
C ALA A 278 -8.89 -3.43 5.81
N LEU A 279 -9.42 -2.23 5.58
CA LEU A 279 -10.41 -1.61 6.44
C LEU A 279 -11.54 -1.03 5.59
N TYR A 280 -12.78 -1.34 5.97
CA TYR A 280 -13.96 -0.66 5.46
C TYR A 280 -15.00 -0.54 6.57
N LYS A 281 -15.36 0.70 6.91
CA LYS A 281 -16.23 1.00 8.05
C LYS A 281 -15.64 0.46 9.36
N ASP A 282 -16.37 -0.40 10.04
CA ASP A 282 -16.03 -1.03 11.31
C ASP A 282 -15.33 -2.38 11.13
N THR A 283 -15.16 -2.84 9.88
CA THR A 283 -14.65 -4.18 9.58
C THR A 283 -13.19 -4.12 9.15
N ILE A 284 -12.34 -4.83 9.88
CA ILE A 284 -10.92 -4.99 9.61
C ILE A 284 -10.66 -6.43 9.17
N VAL A 285 -9.90 -6.60 8.08
CA VAL A 285 -9.34 -7.88 7.67
C VAL A 285 -7.83 -7.81 7.79
N VAL A 286 -7.22 -8.80 8.44
CA VAL A 286 -5.77 -8.90 8.61
C VAL A 286 -5.31 -10.25 8.07
N GLY A 287 -4.37 -10.24 7.13
CA GLY A 287 -3.78 -11.46 6.57
C GLY A 287 -2.60 -11.97 7.40
N ALA A 288 -2.50 -13.29 7.50
CA ALA A 288 -1.38 -14.04 8.06
C ALA A 288 -0.90 -15.02 6.99
N TRP A 289 0.10 -14.65 6.21
CA TRP A 289 0.45 -15.43 5.00
C TRP A 289 1.23 -16.71 5.33
N GLY A 290 1.88 -16.75 6.49
CA GLY A 290 2.70 -17.86 6.93
C GLY A 290 1.92 -18.95 7.67
N ASP A 291 0.68 -18.65 8.09
CA ASP A 291 -0.16 -19.57 8.87
C ASP A 291 -0.24 -20.98 8.26
N ASP A 292 0.04 -21.98 9.09
CA ASP A 292 0.18 -23.38 8.72
C ASP A 292 -0.85 -24.34 9.34
N ASP A 293 -1.87 -23.82 10.01
CA ASP A 293 -2.88 -24.60 10.75
C ASP A 293 -3.61 -25.66 9.88
N ILE A 294 -3.77 -25.38 8.58
CA ILE A 294 -4.37 -26.30 7.61
C ILE A 294 -3.37 -26.83 6.56
N GLY A 295 -2.07 -26.58 6.76
CA GLY A 295 -0.96 -27.04 5.93
C GLY A 295 0.13 -25.98 5.75
N ASN A 296 1.35 -26.40 5.43
CA ASN A 296 2.51 -25.50 5.30
C ASN A 296 2.23 -24.28 4.39
N LEU A 297 2.38 -23.06 4.94
CA LEU A 297 2.12 -21.78 4.27
C LEU A 297 0.73 -21.74 3.61
N SER A 298 -0.27 -22.26 4.31
CA SER A 298 -1.66 -22.22 3.83
C SER A 298 -2.26 -20.83 3.86
N GLY A 299 -1.76 -19.99 4.78
CA GLY A 299 -2.21 -18.64 5.05
C GLY A 299 -3.63 -18.59 5.61
N SER A 300 -3.94 -17.47 6.26
CA SER A 300 -5.28 -17.16 6.74
C SER A 300 -5.58 -15.66 6.69
N ALA A 301 -6.85 -15.35 6.90
CA ALA A 301 -7.35 -13.98 7.01
C ALA A 301 -8.29 -13.90 8.21
N HIS A 302 -8.00 -12.98 9.12
CA HIS A 302 -8.74 -12.79 10.36
C HIS A 302 -9.64 -11.56 10.24
N LEU A 303 -10.87 -11.69 10.72
CA LEU A 303 -11.87 -10.62 10.72
C LEU A 303 -12.01 -10.03 12.12
N PHE A 304 -11.86 -8.71 12.23
CA PHE A 304 -12.10 -7.96 13.46
C PHE A 304 -13.17 -6.90 13.22
N VAL A 305 -13.93 -6.59 14.27
CA VAL A 305 -14.95 -5.52 14.27
C VAL A 305 -14.63 -4.57 15.42
N VAL A 306 -14.50 -3.28 15.12
CA VAL A 306 -14.13 -2.21 16.06
C VAL A 306 -15.22 -1.17 16.24
#